data_AF-A0A6L8G9H6-F1
#
_entry.id   AF-A0A6L8G9H6-F1
#
_cell.length_a   1.000
_cell.length_b   1.000
_cell.length_c   1.000
_cell.angle_alpha   90.00
_cell.angle_beta   90.00
_cell.angle_gamma   90.00
#
_symmetry.space_group_name_H-M   'P 1'
#
loop_
_entity.id
_entity.type
_entity.pdbx_description
1 polymer ?
#
loop_
_entity_poly.entity_id
_entity_poly.type
_entity_poly.pdbx_seq_one_letter_code
_entity_poly.pdbx_strand_id
1 'polypeptide(L)'
;MGAVERMPSYGSVATAWAGAAIGEAILRLGGRVSGRHVSTAVLQSCTTFVAARAFGLWGSDGMRQAIARYEHARELLGSPPAGVSKRGYEEVWSVLETLSGGAFESSQSLPLSLASELAMVCCRDIQGDGFIGSDKLNAAISALGWPGEFTKYETSTAEQRLEMFDQALVYSERQDRIAKYEVSVLADFIIAYFADKISGSGSAHIHLIEGLLSRRPMVMLWYGIVSSLYRPGVWGAEFGGLARLAMKELKVPIRLDEAPRSDVSLEELITLVEPTETHQTLGFRGASPRILNVEVSLGVAGAIRLVNGSEEHERSAVSRTSEEARLGMRRVVSSLWSVVEEAQEVADVLEEMDGRRRRAGPIGKTKSSSGTELGERQRRRGKGSTRRSGDEEDGLPFDEQR
;
A
#
# COMPACT_ATOMS: atom_id res chain seq x y z
N MET A 1 22.63 -18.80 8.04
CA MET A 1 21.69 -17.88 8.74
C MET A 1 20.32 -18.06 8.09
N GLY A 2 19.22 -17.92 8.83
CA GLY A 2 17.89 -17.93 8.21
C GLY A 2 17.70 -16.68 7.36
N ALA A 3 16.99 -16.79 6.22
CA ALA A 3 16.62 -15.62 5.43
C ALA A 3 15.73 -14.70 6.28
N VAL A 4 16.01 -13.40 6.26
CA VAL A 4 15.16 -12.40 6.91
C VAL A 4 13.94 -12.19 6.01
N GLU A 5 12.83 -12.81 6.41
CA GLU A 5 11.54 -12.72 5.73
C GLU A 5 10.58 -11.81 6.52
N ARG A 6 9.88 -10.92 5.81
CA ARG A 6 8.88 -10.01 6.38
C ARG A 6 7.54 -10.16 5.67
N MET A 7 6.55 -10.65 6.40
CA MET A 7 5.17 -10.80 5.94
C MET A 7 4.40 -9.46 6.06
N PRO A 8 3.66 -9.04 5.02
CA PRO A 8 2.73 -7.92 5.13
C PRO A 8 1.56 -8.21 6.09
N SER A 9 1.18 -7.23 6.92
CA SER A 9 0.03 -7.28 7.84
C SER A 9 -0.97 -6.16 7.55
N TYR A 10 -2.24 -6.52 7.35
CA TYR A 10 -3.33 -5.60 6.98
C TYR A 10 -4.57 -5.76 7.88
N GLY A 11 -4.49 -6.60 8.92
CA GLY A 11 -5.68 -7.11 9.61
C GLY A 11 -6.70 -7.69 8.62
N SER A 12 -7.96 -7.32 8.81
CA SER A 12 -9.10 -7.74 7.98
C SER A 12 -9.35 -6.87 6.73
N VAL A 13 -8.58 -5.80 6.50
CA VAL A 13 -8.89 -4.77 5.46
C VAL A 13 -7.94 -4.75 4.26
N ALA A 14 -7.17 -5.82 4.03
CA ALA A 14 -6.39 -5.97 2.80
C ALA A 14 -7.24 -5.79 1.53
N THR A 15 -8.51 -6.23 1.55
CA THR A 15 -9.44 -6.11 0.41
C THR A 15 -9.83 -4.67 0.15
N ALA A 16 -10.07 -3.88 1.20
CA ALA A 16 -10.37 -2.45 1.11
C ALA A 16 -9.19 -1.67 0.52
N TRP A 17 -7.95 -1.98 0.92
CA TRP A 17 -6.74 -1.44 0.30
C TRP A 17 -6.63 -1.78 -1.19
N ALA A 18 -6.89 -3.05 -1.56
CA ALA A 18 -6.91 -3.47 -2.95
C ALA A 18 -8.03 -2.79 -3.77
N GLY A 19 -9.22 -2.64 -3.19
CA GLY A 19 -10.36 -1.94 -3.77
C GLY A 19 -10.09 -0.46 -4.00
N ALA A 20 -9.51 0.24 -3.02
CA ALA A 20 -9.09 1.63 -3.15
C ALA A 20 -8.05 1.81 -4.28
N ALA A 21 -7.07 0.91 -4.37
CA ALA A 21 -6.06 0.92 -5.42
C ALA A 21 -6.66 0.63 -6.82
N ILE A 22 -7.68 -0.22 -6.93
CA ILE A 22 -8.44 -0.43 -8.17
C ILE A 22 -9.24 0.82 -8.54
N GLY A 23 -9.87 1.48 -7.55
CA GLY A 23 -10.53 2.77 -7.76
C GLY A 23 -9.57 3.82 -8.34
N GLU A 24 -8.37 3.94 -7.78
CA GLU A 24 -7.34 4.84 -8.34
C GLU A 24 -6.91 4.43 -9.76
N ALA A 25 -6.76 3.13 -10.02
CA ALA A 25 -6.39 2.63 -11.34
C ALA A 25 -7.43 3.00 -12.41
N ILE A 26 -8.72 2.95 -12.05
CA ILE A 26 -9.84 3.35 -12.91
C ILE A 26 -9.84 4.86 -13.17
N LEU A 27 -9.60 5.68 -12.13
CA LEU A 27 -9.43 7.13 -12.28
C LEU A 27 -8.29 7.46 -13.26
N ARG A 28 -7.15 6.79 -13.13
CA ARG A 28 -5.97 6.96 -14.01
C ARG A 28 -6.24 6.57 -15.46
N LEU A 29 -7.18 5.66 -15.71
CA LEU A 29 -7.66 5.33 -17.06
C LEU A 29 -8.72 6.30 -17.58
N GLY A 30 -8.88 7.46 -16.95
CA GLY A 30 -9.86 8.48 -17.34
C GLY A 30 -11.29 8.13 -16.95
N GLY A 31 -11.46 7.30 -15.91
CA GLY A 31 -12.76 7.02 -15.30
C GLY A 31 -13.71 6.15 -16.13
N ARG A 32 -13.24 5.49 -17.19
CA ARG A 32 -14.06 4.58 -18.02
C ARG A 32 -13.72 3.13 -17.71
N VAL A 33 -14.65 2.42 -17.08
CA VAL A 33 -14.54 1.00 -16.75
C VAL A 33 -14.99 0.14 -17.93
N SER A 34 -16.04 0.58 -18.63
CA SER A 34 -16.59 -0.10 -19.80
C SER A 34 -15.53 -0.30 -20.90
N GLY A 35 -15.14 -1.56 -21.12
CA GLY A 35 -14.26 -1.99 -22.22
C GLY A 35 -12.76 -1.72 -22.03
N ARG A 36 -12.29 -1.33 -20.84
CA ARG A 36 -10.86 -1.16 -20.55
C ARG A 36 -10.35 -2.19 -19.55
N HIS A 37 -9.43 -3.06 -19.99
CA HIS A 37 -8.69 -3.92 -19.08
C HIS A 37 -7.73 -3.09 -18.22
N VAL A 38 -8.03 -2.99 -16.93
CA VAL A 38 -7.09 -2.45 -15.94
C VAL A 38 -5.95 -3.47 -15.78
N SER A 39 -4.73 -3.11 -16.14
CA SER A 39 -3.58 -4.01 -16.04
C SER A 39 -2.87 -3.89 -14.69
N THR A 40 -2.14 -4.92 -14.30
CA THR A 40 -1.31 -4.92 -13.07
C THR A 40 -0.33 -3.74 -13.05
N ALA A 41 0.22 -3.33 -14.19
CA ALA A 41 1.11 -2.18 -14.28
C ALA A 41 0.39 -0.84 -13.98
N VAL A 42 -0.88 -0.69 -14.38
CA VAL A 42 -1.68 0.49 -14.00
C VAL A 42 -1.96 0.48 -12.50
N LEU A 43 -2.30 -0.68 -11.93
CA LEU A 43 -2.48 -0.84 -10.48
C LEU A 43 -1.19 -0.51 -9.71
N GLN A 44 -0.04 -1.04 -10.13
CA GLN A 44 1.27 -0.76 -9.53
C GLN A 44 1.69 0.71 -9.70
N SER A 45 1.10 1.46 -10.64
CA SER A 45 1.31 2.91 -10.73
C SER A 45 0.54 3.71 -9.68
N CYS A 46 -0.46 3.11 -9.02
CA CYS A 46 -1.34 3.81 -8.10
C CYS A 46 -0.61 4.18 -6.81
N THR A 47 -0.74 5.44 -6.38
CA THR A 47 -0.16 5.92 -5.12
C THR A 47 -0.75 5.13 -3.95
N THR A 48 -2.03 4.78 -4.01
CA THR A 48 -2.72 3.94 -3.03
C THR A 48 -2.19 2.51 -2.99
N PHE A 49 -1.71 1.96 -4.11
CA PHE A 49 -1.09 0.64 -4.12
C PHE A 49 0.28 0.67 -3.44
N VAL A 50 1.10 1.70 -3.73
CA VAL A 50 2.38 1.95 -3.05
C VAL A 50 2.17 2.19 -1.55
N ALA A 51 1.18 3.01 -1.18
CA ALA A 51 0.80 3.29 0.20
C ALA A 51 0.36 2.01 0.94
N ALA A 52 -0.55 1.23 0.36
CA ALA A 52 -0.99 -0.06 0.90
C ALA A 52 0.21 -1.00 1.12
N ARG A 53 1.05 -1.17 0.10
CA ARG A 53 2.21 -2.07 0.15
C ARG A 53 3.18 -1.65 1.26
N ALA A 54 3.49 -0.36 1.36
CA ALA A 54 4.35 0.19 2.39
C ALA A 54 3.72 0.11 3.79
N PHE A 55 2.42 0.38 3.93
CA PHE A 55 1.69 0.21 5.20
C PHE A 55 1.74 -1.24 5.67
N GLY A 56 1.39 -2.19 4.81
CA GLY A 56 1.36 -3.60 5.18
C GLY A 56 2.71 -4.14 5.63
N LEU A 57 3.81 -3.62 5.07
CA LEU A 57 5.16 -4.03 5.45
C LEU A 57 5.70 -3.25 6.64
N TRP A 58 5.61 -1.94 6.62
CA TRP A 58 6.41 -1.01 7.44
C TRP A 58 5.56 -0.11 8.35
N GLY A 59 4.23 -0.30 8.38
CA GLY A 59 3.30 0.53 9.12
C GLY A 59 3.17 1.96 8.57
N SER A 60 2.51 2.81 9.34
CA SER A 60 2.11 4.17 8.92
C SER A 60 3.29 5.11 8.65
N ASP A 61 4.39 4.97 9.39
CA ASP A 61 5.62 5.73 9.14
C ASP A 61 6.28 5.33 7.82
N GLY A 62 6.41 4.03 7.56
CA GLY A 62 6.94 3.54 6.29
C GLY A 62 6.03 3.86 5.10
N MET A 63 4.69 3.85 5.30
CA MET A 63 3.72 4.34 4.33
C MET A 63 4.01 5.79 3.92
N ARG A 64 4.09 6.71 4.90
CA ARG A 64 4.37 8.13 4.63
C ARG A 64 5.70 8.34 3.91
N GLN A 65 6.76 7.65 4.32
CA GLN A 65 8.07 7.73 3.68
C GLN A 65 8.04 7.21 2.24
N ALA A 66 7.39 6.06 1.99
CA ALA A 66 7.28 5.48 0.66
C ALA A 66 6.43 6.35 -0.28
N ILE A 67 5.36 6.99 0.20
CA ILE A 67 4.56 7.94 -0.59
C ILE A 67 5.42 9.15 -1.00
N ALA A 68 6.12 9.78 -0.06
CA ALA A 68 6.96 10.95 -0.36
C ALA A 68 8.08 10.60 -1.36
N ARG A 69 8.70 9.43 -1.20
CA ARG A 69 9.72 8.90 -2.12
C ARG A 69 9.14 8.54 -3.49
N TYR A 70 7.89 8.08 -3.56
CA TYR A 70 7.18 7.83 -4.81
C TYR A 70 6.73 9.10 -5.54
N GLU A 71 6.31 10.13 -4.80
CA GLU A 71 6.05 11.46 -5.37
C GLU A 71 7.33 12.04 -5.98
N HIS A 72 8.45 12.01 -5.25
CA HIS A 72 9.77 12.43 -5.77
C HIS A 72 10.19 11.64 -7.02
N ALA A 73 10.04 10.31 -7.02
CA ALA A 73 10.35 9.47 -8.18
C ALA A 73 9.53 9.85 -9.42
N ARG A 74 8.26 10.25 -9.23
CA ARG A 74 7.38 10.70 -10.33
C ARG A 74 7.77 12.07 -10.84
N GLU A 75 8.17 12.99 -9.95
CA GLU A 75 8.66 14.32 -10.31
C GLU A 75 9.93 14.22 -11.17
N LEU A 76 10.92 13.41 -10.77
CA LEU A 76 12.14 13.14 -11.55
C LEU A 76 11.85 12.60 -12.96
N LEU A 77 10.81 11.77 -13.10
CA LEU A 77 10.41 11.14 -14.36
C LEU A 77 9.36 11.94 -15.15
N GLY A 78 9.03 13.17 -14.71
CA GLY A 78 8.03 14.04 -15.34
C GLY A 78 6.61 13.46 -15.36
N SER A 79 6.32 12.47 -14.52
CA SER A 79 5.05 11.75 -14.54
C SER A 79 3.95 12.64 -13.95
N PRO A 80 2.82 12.88 -14.64
CA PRO A 80 1.79 13.81 -14.19
C PRO A 80 1.20 13.37 -12.83
N PRO A 81 0.75 14.32 -11.98
CA PRO A 81 0.13 14.00 -10.70
C PRO A 81 -1.12 13.13 -10.88
N ALA A 82 -1.49 12.40 -9.83
CA ALA A 82 -2.75 11.64 -9.86
C ALA A 82 -3.95 12.60 -9.82
N GLY A 83 -5.08 12.22 -10.40
CA GLY A 83 -6.29 13.07 -10.49
C GLY A 83 -7.04 13.30 -9.17
N VAL A 84 -6.47 12.93 -8.04
CA VAL A 84 -7.02 13.13 -6.69
C VAL A 84 -5.99 13.93 -5.90
N SER A 85 -6.45 14.90 -5.09
CA SER A 85 -5.57 15.71 -4.25
C SER A 85 -4.90 14.87 -3.17
N LYS A 86 -3.69 15.27 -2.75
CA LYS A 86 -2.94 14.60 -1.68
C LYS A 86 -3.76 14.43 -0.40
N ARG A 87 -4.47 15.48 0.03
CA ARG A 87 -5.40 15.44 1.16
C ARG A 87 -6.51 14.39 0.98
N GLY A 88 -7.06 14.24 -0.23
CA GLY A 88 -8.07 13.22 -0.52
C GLY A 88 -7.57 11.81 -0.26
N TYR A 89 -6.35 11.51 -0.69
CA TYR A 89 -5.71 10.24 -0.35
C TYR A 89 -5.48 10.09 1.16
N GLU A 90 -5.02 11.12 1.86
CA GLU A 90 -4.76 11.08 3.31
C GLU A 90 -6.04 10.79 4.13
N GLU A 91 -7.19 11.36 3.76
CA GLU A 91 -8.49 11.06 4.37
C GLU A 91 -8.90 9.58 4.13
N VAL A 92 -8.71 9.05 2.92
CA VAL A 92 -8.96 7.63 2.61
C VAL A 92 -8.00 6.68 3.37
N TRP A 93 -6.70 6.99 3.36
CA TRP A 93 -5.68 6.14 3.97
C TRP A 93 -5.77 6.13 5.49
N SER A 94 -6.11 7.25 6.14
CA SER A 94 -6.32 7.32 7.60
C SER A 94 -7.50 6.45 8.06
N VAL A 95 -8.58 6.37 7.27
CA VAL A 95 -9.67 5.42 7.51
C VAL A 95 -9.20 3.97 7.36
N LEU A 96 -8.47 3.62 6.29
CA LEU A 96 -7.97 2.26 6.07
C LEU A 96 -6.93 1.83 7.12
N GLU A 97 -6.06 2.74 7.55
CA GLU A 97 -5.12 2.57 8.66
C GLU A 97 -5.88 2.26 9.96
N THR A 98 -6.89 3.07 10.29
CA THR A 98 -7.70 2.90 11.51
C THR A 98 -8.51 1.60 11.50
N LEU A 99 -9.04 1.20 10.35
CA LEU A 99 -9.73 -0.08 10.18
C LEU A 99 -8.79 -1.30 10.22
N SER A 100 -7.48 -1.10 9.99
CA SER A 100 -6.48 -2.17 10.11
C SER A 100 -6.18 -2.57 11.57
N GLY A 101 -6.83 -1.91 12.56
CA GLY A 101 -6.89 -2.38 13.94
C GLY A 101 -5.59 -2.27 14.73
N GLY A 102 -4.69 -1.35 14.36
CA GLY A 102 -3.42 -1.17 15.06
C GLY A 102 -2.42 -2.31 14.83
N ALA A 103 -2.44 -2.95 13.65
CA ALA A 103 -1.45 -3.95 13.23
C ALA A 103 0.01 -3.49 13.37
N PHE A 104 0.23 -2.18 13.48
CA PHE A 104 1.47 -1.56 13.93
C PHE A 104 1.16 -0.61 15.10
N GLU A 105 1.87 -0.75 16.21
CA GLU A 105 1.86 0.20 17.34
C GLU A 105 2.66 1.47 16.97
N SER A 106 2.23 2.19 15.93
CA SER A 106 2.88 3.45 15.54
C SER A 106 2.37 4.60 16.39
N SER A 107 3.28 5.34 17.05
CA SER A 107 2.98 6.50 17.88
C SER A 107 2.39 7.71 17.14
N GLN A 108 2.17 7.59 15.82
CA GLN A 108 1.75 8.67 14.92
C GLN A 108 0.75 8.15 13.88
N SER A 109 -0.45 7.76 14.30
CA SER A 109 -1.55 7.57 13.35
C SER A 109 -1.91 8.89 12.67
N LEU A 110 -2.36 8.87 11.42
CA LEU A 110 -2.90 10.08 10.79
C LEU A 110 -4.13 10.58 11.58
N PRO A 111 -4.23 11.88 11.90
CA PRO A 111 -5.41 12.41 12.59
C PRO A 111 -6.61 12.33 11.64
N LEU A 112 -7.70 11.71 12.09
CA LEU A 112 -8.95 11.66 11.34
C LEU A 112 -9.64 13.03 11.40
N SER A 113 -10.19 13.47 10.26
CA SER A 113 -11.24 14.50 10.27
C SER A 113 -12.55 13.91 10.78
N LEU A 114 -13.47 14.73 11.28
CA LEU A 114 -14.81 14.29 11.71
C LEU A 114 -15.56 13.52 10.61
N ALA A 115 -15.36 13.90 9.35
CA ALA A 115 -15.90 13.20 8.19
C ALA A 115 -15.32 11.78 8.04
N SER A 116 -14.00 11.65 8.20
CA SER A 116 -13.27 10.38 8.15
C SER A 116 -13.57 9.49 9.37
N GLU A 117 -13.81 10.07 10.56
CA GLU A 117 -14.32 9.32 11.72
C GLU A 117 -15.70 8.70 11.45
N LEU A 118 -16.65 9.48 10.90
CA LEU A 118 -17.98 8.99 10.53
C LEU A 118 -17.91 7.92 9.43
N ALA A 119 -17.09 8.13 8.39
CA ALA A 119 -16.86 7.15 7.33
C ALA A 119 -16.23 5.86 7.89
N MET A 120 -15.26 5.96 8.79
CA MET A 120 -14.65 4.80 9.47
C MET A 120 -15.66 4.00 10.30
N VAL A 121 -16.53 4.67 11.06
CA VAL A 121 -17.62 4.01 11.81
C VAL A 121 -18.58 3.28 10.86
N CYS A 122 -18.95 3.91 9.74
CA CYS A 122 -19.79 3.29 8.72
C CYS A 122 -19.11 2.09 8.03
N CYS A 123 -17.81 2.18 7.73
CA CYS A 123 -17.02 1.08 7.17
C CYS A 123 -16.97 -0.16 8.07
N ARG A 124 -16.98 0.00 9.40
CA ARG A 124 -17.03 -1.13 10.35
C ARG A 124 -18.34 -1.91 10.22
N ASP A 125 -19.47 -1.23 10.06
CA ASP A 125 -20.77 -1.88 9.86
C ASP A 125 -20.83 -2.60 8.49
N ILE A 126 -20.32 -1.95 7.43
CA ILE A 126 -20.20 -2.57 6.10
C ILE A 126 -19.31 -3.82 6.15
N GLN A 127 -18.27 -3.83 6.98
CA GLN A 127 -17.39 -4.98 7.14
C GLN A 127 -18.05 -6.14 7.90
N GLY A 128 -18.92 -5.84 8.88
CA GLY A 128 -19.64 -6.85 9.67
C GLY A 128 -20.90 -7.38 8.95
N ASP A 129 -21.86 -6.49 8.75
CA ASP A 129 -23.22 -6.83 8.31
C ASP A 129 -23.49 -6.54 6.83
N GLY A 130 -22.64 -5.69 6.23
CA GLY A 130 -22.70 -5.32 4.80
C GLY A 130 -23.47 -4.05 4.49
N PHE A 131 -24.14 -3.48 5.48
CA PHE A 131 -24.90 -2.23 5.41
C PHE A 131 -24.46 -1.28 6.52
N ILE A 132 -24.77 0.01 6.41
CA ILE A 132 -24.56 0.98 7.50
C ILE A 132 -25.77 0.92 8.44
N GLY A 133 -25.56 0.73 9.75
CA GLY A 133 -26.65 0.76 10.73
C GLY A 133 -27.40 2.09 10.74
N SER A 134 -28.73 2.04 10.86
CA SER A 134 -29.61 3.20 10.63
C SER A 134 -29.25 4.45 11.44
N ASP A 135 -28.79 4.30 12.69
CA ASP A 135 -28.36 5.43 13.53
C ASP A 135 -27.12 6.14 12.98
N LYS A 136 -26.16 5.38 12.45
CA LYS A 136 -24.91 5.91 11.87
C LYS A 136 -25.16 6.52 10.49
N LEU A 137 -26.03 5.90 9.69
CA LEU A 137 -26.49 6.50 8.43
C LEU A 137 -27.23 7.81 8.71
N ASN A 138 -28.12 7.84 9.70
CA ASN A 138 -28.80 9.06 10.13
C ASN A 138 -27.83 10.14 10.63
N ALA A 139 -26.81 9.77 11.41
CA ALA A 139 -25.76 10.70 11.83
C ALA A 139 -24.98 11.27 10.63
N ALA A 140 -24.60 10.45 9.65
CA ALA A 140 -23.92 10.91 8.44
C ALA A 140 -24.80 11.83 7.58
N ILE A 141 -26.04 11.42 7.29
CA ILE A 141 -27.04 12.23 6.55
C ILE A 141 -27.33 13.56 7.26
N SER A 142 -27.41 13.55 8.60
CA SER A 142 -27.59 14.76 9.41
C SER A 142 -26.36 15.67 9.40
N ALA A 143 -25.15 15.10 9.46
CA ALA A 143 -23.90 15.86 9.36
C ALA A 143 -23.70 16.49 7.97
N LEU A 144 -24.21 15.83 6.93
CA LEU A 144 -24.33 16.39 5.59
C LEU A 144 -25.45 17.43 5.49
N GLY A 145 -26.45 17.44 6.36
CA GLY A 145 -27.64 18.30 6.22
C GLY A 145 -28.50 17.91 5.02
N TRP A 146 -28.52 16.63 4.66
CA TRP A 146 -29.41 16.08 3.62
C TRP A 146 -30.79 15.73 4.22
N PRO A 147 -31.85 15.62 3.39
CA PRO A 147 -33.17 15.18 3.84
C PRO A 147 -33.13 13.87 4.63
N GLY A 148 -33.88 13.79 5.73
CA GLY A 148 -33.95 12.57 6.56
C GLY A 148 -34.50 11.34 5.84
N GLU A 149 -35.14 11.50 4.67
CA GLU A 149 -35.63 10.40 3.83
C GLU A 149 -34.50 9.47 3.36
N PHE A 150 -33.28 9.98 3.21
CA PHE A 150 -32.08 9.20 2.90
C PHE A 150 -31.75 8.11 3.93
N THR A 151 -32.28 8.19 5.16
CA THR A 151 -32.11 7.12 6.17
C THR A 151 -32.83 5.83 5.80
N LYS A 152 -33.81 5.89 4.89
CA LYS A 152 -34.60 4.73 4.43
C LYS A 152 -33.93 3.94 3.31
N TYR A 153 -32.77 4.37 2.83
CA TYR A 153 -32.10 3.85 1.63
C TYR A 153 -32.03 2.31 1.57
N GLU A 154 -31.61 1.65 2.65
CA GLU A 154 -31.53 0.18 2.72
C GLU A 154 -32.88 -0.53 2.61
N THR A 155 -33.95 0.12 3.10
CA THR A 155 -35.32 -0.42 3.08
C THR A 155 -36.09 -0.10 1.81
N SER A 156 -35.53 0.74 0.93
CA SER A 156 -36.12 1.16 -0.34
C SER A 156 -35.96 0.13 -1.45
N THR A 157 -36.85 0.17 -2.46
CA THR A 157 -36.70 -0.64 -3.68
C THR A 157 -35.48 -0.20 -4.50
N ALA A 158 -35.06 -0.99 -5.48
CA ALA A 158 -33.91 -0.65 -6.33
C ALA A 158 -34.13 0.67 -7.11
N GLU A 159 -35.36 0.91 -7.57
CA GLU A 159 -35.77 2.12 -8.29
C GLU A 159 -35.74 3.35 -7.35
N GLN A 160 -36.25 3.20 -6.12
CA GLN A 160 -36.21 4.24 -5.09
C GLN A 160 -34.77 4.54 -4.66
N ARG A 161 -33.90 3.53 -4.57
CA ARG A 161 -32.47 3.70 -4.29
C ARG A 161 -31.73 4.44 -5.42
N LEU A 162 -32.13 4.22 -6.67
CA LEU A 162 -31.61 4.98 -7.81
C LEU A 162 -32.09 6.43 -7.78
N GLU A 163 -33.38 6.67 -7.52
CA GLU A 163 -33.94 8.02 -7.38
C GLU A 163 -33.26 8.78 -6.23
N MET A 164 -33.10 8.15 -5.07
CA MET A 164 -32.35 8.71 -3.94
C MET A 164 -30.90 9.00 -4.35
N PHE A 165 -30.21 8.08 -5.03
CA PHE A 165 -28.85 8.33 -5.52
C PHE A 165 -28.77 9.57 -6.41
N ASP A 166 -29.65 9.72 -7.40
CA ASP A 166 -29.72 10.90 -8.26
C ASP A 166 -29.99 12.19 -7.46
N GLN A 167 -30.89 12.14 -6.47
CA GLN A 167 -31.13 13.26 -5.55
C GLN A 167 -29.88 13.59 -4.71
N ALA A 168 -29.15 12.60 -4.20
CA ALA A 168 -27.93 12.78 -3.40
C ALA A 168 -26.85 13.51 -4.21
N LEU A 169 -26.72 13.20 -5.51
CA LEU A 169 -25.85 13.94 -6.41
C LEU A 169 -26.24 15.42 -6.47
N VAL A 170 -27.52 15.73 -6.69
CA VAL A 170 -28.02 17.12 -6.71
C VAL A 170 -27.79 17.85 -5.38
N TYR A 171 -27.94 17.18 -4.24
CA TYR A 171 -27.63 17.78 -2.93
C TYR A 171 -26.12 18.02 -2.76
N SER A 172 -25.27 17.09 -3.17
CA SER A 172 -23.80 17.24 -3.13
C SER A 172 -23.29 18.39 -4.01
N GLU A 173 -23.82 18.56 -5.23
CA GLU A 173 -23.44 19.66 -6.13
C GLU A 173 -23.88 21.05 -5.62
N ARG A 174 -24.98 21.11 -4.85
CA ARG A 174 -25.39 22.33 -4.14
C ARG A 174 -24.45 22.62 -2.98
N GLN A 175 -23.95 21.59 -2.31
CA GLN A 175 -23.04 21.70 -1.17
C GLN A 175 -21.63 22.09 -1.57
N ASP A 176 -21.08 21.58 -2.68
CA ASP A 176 -19.73 21.96 -3.14
C ASP A 176 -19.57 23.47 -3.39
N ARG A 177 -20.69 24.22 -3.54
CA ARG A 177 -20.70 25.69 -3.69
C ARG A 177 -20.62 26.45 -2.36
N ILE A 178 -20.86 25.80 -1.23
CA ILE A 178 -21.12 26.44 0.08
C ILE A 178 -20.30 25.79 1.22
N ALA A 179 -20.04 24.49 1.13
CA ALA A 179 -19.59 23.66 2.22
C ALA A 179 -18.05 23.59 2.33
N LYS A 180 -17.59 23.17 3.52
CA LYS A 180 -16.19 22.87 3.77
C LYS A 180 -15.80 21.54 3.13
N TYR A 181 -14.51 21.39 2.84
CA TYR A 181 -13.90 20.17 2.30
C TYR A 181 -14.35 18.88 3.00
N GLU A 182 -14.42 18.87 4.33
CA GLU A 182 -14.84 17.71 5.15
C GLU A 182 -16.24 17.20 4.78
N VAL A 183 -17.19 18.11 4.52
CA VAL A 183 -18.55 17.74 4.09
C VAL A 183 -18.51 17.05 2.73
N SER A 184 -17.62 17.48 1.84
CA SER A 184 -17.46 16.86 0.52
C SER A 184 -16.86 15.45 0.62
N VAL A 185 -15.91 15.21 1.53
CA VAL A 185 -15.35 13.85 1.79
C VAL A 185 -16.43 12.89 2.30
N LEU A 186 -17.27 13.31 3.25
CA LEU A 186 -18.36 12.48 3.76
C LEU A 186 -19.44 12.25 2.68
N ALA A 187 -19.73 13.27 1.85
CA ALA A 187 -20.65 13.14 0.72
C ALA A 187 -20.12 12.15 -0.31
N ASP A 188 -18.82 12.19 -0.64
CA ASP A 188 -18.20 11.22 -1.56
C ASP A 188 -18.32 9.79 -1.05
N PHE A 189 -18.14 9.58 0.26
CA PHE A 189 -18.32 8.29 0.91
C PHE A 189 -19.78 7.79 0.83
N ILE A 190 -20.76 8.64 1.15
CA ILE A 190 -22.18 8.26 1.10
C ILE A 190 -22.66 8.03 -0.34
N ILE A 191 -22.22 8.83 -1.31
CA ILE A 191 -22.50 8.63 -2.75
C ILE A 191 -21.95 7.27 -3.22
N ALA A 192 -20.71 6.96 -2.85
CA ALA A 192 -20.09 5.67 -3.15
C ALA A 192 -20.85 4.50 -2.51
N TYR A 193 -21.31 4.66 -1.27
CA TYR A 193 -22.12 3.67 -0.56
C TYR A 193 -23.47 3.42 -1.25
N PHE A 194 -24.20 4.48 -1.60
CA PHE A 194 -25.45 4.37 -2.36
C PHE A 194 -25.23 3.68 -3.72
N ALA A 195 -24.17 4.04 -4.46
CA ALA A 195 -23.84 3.41 -5.74
C ALA A 195 -23.61 1.89 -5.64
N ASP A 196 -22.94 1.40 -4.60
CA ASP A 196 -22.76 -0.06 -4.34
C ASP A 196 -24.09 -0.75 -4.00
N LYS A 197 -24.96 -0.05 -3.28
CA LYS A 197 -26.18 -0.61 -2.70
C LYS A 197 -27.38 -0.69 -3.65
N ILE A 198 -27.38 0.04 -4.77
CA ILE A 198 -28.44 -0.06 -5.80
C ILE A 198 -28.71 -1.52 -6.19
N SER A 199 -27.66 -2.32 -6.42
CA SER A 199 -27.77 -3.70 -6.96
C SER A 199 -27.38 -4.84 -6.01
N GLY A 200 -27.19 -4.58 -4.71
CA GLY A 200 -26.78 -5.62 -3.75
C GLY A 200 -25.27 -5.93 -3.71
N SER A 201 -24.45 -4.90 -3.93
CA SER A 201 -22.97 -4.88 -3.86
C SER A 201 -22.19 -5.53 -5.00
N GLY A 202 -21.02 -4.97 -5.29
CA GLY A 202 -20.10 -5.40 -6.36
C GLY A 202 -20.00 -4.38 -7.50
N SER A 203 -19.13 -4.64 -8.49
CA SER A 203 -18.76 -3.64 -9.53
C SER A 203 -19.77 -3.46 -10.66
N ALA A 204 -20.90 -4.16 -10.67
CA ALA A 204 -21.89 -4.07 -11.75
C ALA A 204 -22.37 -2.63 -12.02
N HIS A 205 -22.45 -1.79 -10.98
CA HIS A 205 -22.97 -0.42 -11.05
C HIS A 205 -21.90 0.67 -10.94
N ILE A 206 -20.62 0.31 -11.10
CA ILE A 206 -19.51 1.26 -11.17
C ILE A 206 -19.66 2.29 -12.30
N HIS A 207 -20.42 1.93 -13.35
CA HIS A 207 -20.76 2.81 -14.46
C HIS A 207 -21.59 4.03 -14.03
N LEU A 208 -22.37 3.95 -12.94
CA LEU A 208 -23.21 5.04 -12.44
C LEU A 208 -22.37 6.23 -11.93
N ILE A 209 -21.18 5.96 -11.39
CA ILE A 209 -20.28 7.00 -10.87
C ILE A 209 -19.30 7.54 -11.91
N GLU A 210 -19.16 6.92 -13.10
CA GLU A 210 -18.20 7.35 -14.14
C GLU A 210 -18.38 8.83 -14.55
N GLY A 211 -19.63 9.29 -14.67
CA GLY A 211 -19.94 10.68 -15.01
C GLY A 211 -19.48 11.71 -13.96
N LEU A 212 -19.33 11.27 -12.71
CA LEU A 212 -18.97 12.13 -11.57
C LEU A 212 -17.45 12.33 -11.44
N LEU A 213 -16.65 11.40 -11.96
CA LEU A 213 -15.21 11.30 -11.61
C LEU A 213 -14.38 12.49 -12.08
N SER A 214 -14.88 13.27 -13.04
CA SER A 214 -14.28 14.53 -13.49
C SER A 214 -14.40 15.66 -12.44
N ARG A 215 -15.38 15.57 -11.53
CA ARG A 215 -15.66 16.57 -10.48
C ARG A 215 -15.35 16.03 -9.08
N ARG A 216 -15.71 14.77 -8.83
CA ARG A 216 -15.66 14.08 -7.53
C ARG A 216 -14.88 12.77 -7.63
N PRO A 217 -13.57 12.79 -7.96
CA PRO A 217 -12.78 11.57 -8.20
C PRO A 217 -12.68 10.68 -6.96
N MET A 218 -12.75 11.27 -5.76
CA MET A 218 -12.79 10.58 -4.46
C MET A 218 -13.91 9.54 -4.34
N VAL A 219 -15.06 9.73 -5.01
CA VAL A 219 -16.17 8.75 -5.04
C VAL A 219 -15.68 7.38 -5.53
N MET A 220 -14.75 7.32 -6.49
CA MET A 220 -14.23 6.05 -7.00
C MET A 220 -13.31 5.33 -6.00
N LEU A 221 -12.55 6.07 -5.19
CA LEU A 221 -11.74 5.48 -4.11
C LEU A 221 -12.66 4.87 -3.03
N TRP A 222 -13.65 5.64 -2.58
CA TRP A 222 -14.64 5.16 -1.61
C TRP A 222 -15.48 4.01 -2.15
N TYR A 223 -15.86 4.03 -3.42
CA TYR A 223 -16.62 2.95 -4.05
C TYR A 223 -15.81 1.65 -4.06
N GLY A 224 -14.54 1.72 -4.44
CA GLY A 224 -13.62 0.58 -4.34
C GLY A 224 -13.48 0.03 -2.92
N ILE A 225 -13.51 0.90 -1.89
CA ILE A 225 -13.47 0.48 -0.48
C ILE A 225 -14.77 -0.20 -0.06
N VAL A 226 -15.92 0.46 -0.21
CA VAL A 226 -17.23 -0.06 0.22
C VAL A 226 -17.55 -1.41 -0.41
N SER A 227 -17.39 -1.51 -1.73
CA SER A 227 -17.71 -2.72 -2.51
C SER A 227 -16.80 -3.92 -2.20
N SER A 228 -15.61 -3.69 -1.63
CA SER A 228 -14.64 -4.74 -1.27
C SER A 228 -14.57 -5.07 0.22
N LEU A 229 -15.25 -4.32 1.09
CA LEU A 229 -15.32 -4.58 2.53
C LEU A 229 -16.21 -5.78 2.87
N TYR A 230 -17.43 -5.83 2.34
CA TYR A 230 -18.44 -6.83 2.74
C TYR A 230 -18.25 -8.21 2.09
N ARG A 231 -17.96 -8.27 0.79
CA ARG A 231 -17.88 -9.54 0.02
C ARG A 231 -16.56 -9.72 -0.74
N PRO A 232 -15.44 -9.96 -0.04
CA PRO A 232 -14.14 -10.25 -0.63
C PRO A 232 -14.15 -11.27 -1.78
N GLY A 233 -14.95 -12.33 -1.66
CA GLY A 233 -15.02 -13.41 -2.65
C GLY A 233 -15.66 -13.00 -3.97
N VAL A 234 -16.70 -12.15 -3.94
CA VAL A 234 -17.36 -11.62 -5.14
C VAL A 234 -16.42 -10.66 -5.86
N TRP A 235 -15.89 -9.67 -5.12
CA TRP A 235 -14.94 -8.70 -5.65
C TRP A 235 -13.68 -9.35 -6.24
N GLY A 236 -13.23 -10.48 -5.70
CA GLY A 236 -12.07 -11.22 -6.18
C GLY A 236 -12.16 -11.75 -7.62
N ALA A 237 -13.37 -11.96 -8.15
CA ALA A 237 -13.61 -12.38 -9.54
C ALA A 237 -13.78 -11.20 -10.50
N GLU A 238 -14.14 -10.03 -9.99
CA GLU A 238 -14.40 -8.82 -10.76
C GLU A 238 -13.14 -8.26 -11.43
N PHE A 239 -13.33 -7.38 -12.42
CA PHE A 239 -12.26 -6.77 -13.23
C PHE A 239 -11.33 -7.80 -13.88
N GLY A 240 -11.85 -8.98 -14.26
CA GLY A 240 -11.06 -10.08 -14.80
C GLY A 240 -10.13 -10.74 -13.78
N GLY A 241 -10.46 -10.66 -12.49
CA GLY A 241 -9.63 -11.17 -11.40
C GLY A 241 -8.50 -10.24 -10.97
N LEU A 242 -8.51 -8.96 -11.38
CA LEU A 242 -7.50 -7.98 -10.94
C LEU A 242 -7.52 -7.79 -9.42
N ALA A 243 -8.67 -7.83 -8.76
CA ALA A 243 -8.76 -7.76 -7.29
C ALA A 243 -7.98 -8.88 -6.60
N ARG A 244 -8.05 -10.10 -7.13
CA ARG A 244 -7.24 -11.23 -6.66
C ARG A 244 -5.75 -11.03 -6.91
N LEU A 245 -5.35 -10.43 -8.04
CA LEU A 245 -3.95 -10.08 -8.33
C LEU A 245 -3.45 -8.98 -7.39
N ALA A 246 -4.21 -7.91 -7.21
CA ALA A 246 -3.92 -6.84 -6.25
C ALA A 246 -3.69 -7.40 -4.83
N MET A 247 -4.63 -8.22 -4.37
CA MET A 247 -4.54 -8.92 -3.08
C MET A 247 -3.34 -9.85 -2.96
N LYS A 248 -2.96 -10.54 -4.05
CA LYS A 248 -1.77 -11.39 -4.08
C LYS A 248 -0.51 -10.53 -3.93
N GLU A 249 -0.35 -9.50 -4.77
CA GLU A 249 0.83 -8.63 -4.76
C GLU A 249 1.00 -7.87 -3.44
N LEU A 250 -0.10 -7.36 -2.86
CA LEU A 250 -0.07 -6.72 -1.53
C LEU A 250 0.42 -7.67 -0.43
N LYS A 251 0.12 -8.98 -0.53
CA LYS A 251 0.45 -10.01 0.47
C LYS A 251 1.78 -10.75 0.25
N VAL A 252 2.55 -10.48 -0.81
CA VAL A 252 3.81 -11.22 -1.03
C VAL A 252 4.83 -10.86 0.07
N PRO A 253 5.50 -11.81 0.73
CA PRO A 253 6.59 -11.50 1.64
C PRO A 253 7.73 -10.72 0.95
N ILE A 254 8.50 -9.98 1.74
CA ILE A 254 9.85 -9.57 1.36
C ILE A 254 10.82 -10.60 1.90
N ARG A 255 11.84 -10.94 1.11
CA ARG A 255 13.00 -11.69 1.57
C ARG A 255 14.27 -11.03 1.06
N LEU A 256 15.31 -10.95 1.89
CA LEU A 256 16.60 -10.35 1.50
C LEU A 256 17.45 -11.23 0.56
N ASP A 257 17.03 -12.48 0.33
CA ASP A 257 17.67 -13.43 -0.60
C ASP A 257 16.99 -13.48 -1.98
N GLU A 258 15.93 -12.70 -2.21
CA GLU A 258 15.30 -12.56 -3.52
C GLU A 258 16.03 -11.56 -4.42
N ALA A 259 15.98 -11.80 -5.74
CA ALA A 259 16.42 -10.82 -6.72
C ALA A 259 15.50 -9.56 -6.71
N PRO A 260 16.03 -8.36 -7.03
CA PRO A 260 15.23 -7.16 -7.16
C PRO A 260 14.05 -7.35 -8.13
N ARG A 261 12.90 -6.78 -7.75
CA ARG A 261 11.65 -6.85 -8.54
C ARG A 261 11.34 -5.54 -9.30
N SER A 262 12.11 -4.51 -9.01
CA SER A 262 12.14 -3.20 -9.68
C SER A 262 13.14 -3.22 -10.84
N ASP A 263 12.99 -2.27 -11.77
CA ASP A 263 14.01 -1.99 -12.79
C ASP A 263 15.16 -1.12 -12.21
N VAL A 264 14.87 -0.31 -11.19
CA VAL A 264 15.82 0.63 -10.54
C VAL A 264 15.36 0.99 -9.13
N SER A 265 16.26 1.35 -8.22
CA SER A 265 15.94 2.01 -6.94
C SER A 265 15.75 3.52 -7.09
N LEU A 266 15.12 4.19 -6.12
CA LEU A 266 15.04 5.66 -6.12
C LEU A 266 16.44 6.31 -6.04
N GLU A 267 17.34 5.75 -5.23
CA GLU A 267 18.71 6.22 -5.09
C GLU A 267 19.46 6.21 -6.44
N GLU A 268 19.42 5.09 -7.16
CA GLU A 268 19.98 4.98 -8.52
C GLU A 268 19.28 5.93 -9.50
N LEU A 269 17.95 6.06 -9.41
CA LEU A 269 17.19 6.97 -10.27
C LEU A 269 17.60 8.44 -10.08
N ILE A 270 17.85 8.89 -8.84
CA ILE A 270 18.37 10.22 -8.55
C ILE A 270 19.72 10.41 -9.24
N THR A 271 20.67 9.47 -9.07
CA THR A 271 21.99 9.55 -9.71
C THR A 271 21.93 9.49 -11.25
N LEU A 272 20.94 8.80 -11.83
CA LEU A 272 20.75 8.73 -13.29
C LEU A 272 20.06 9.97 -13.88
N VAL A 273 19.25 10.69 -13.11
CA VAL A 273 18.52 11.89 -13.54
C VAL A 273 19.27 13.19 -13.21
N GLU A 274 20.20 13.17 -12.25
CA GLU A 274 21.06 14.30 -11.91
C GLU A 274 21.93 14.79 -13.10
N PRO A 275 22.29 16.08 -13.14
CA PRO A 275 22.47 16.79 -14.39
C PRO A 275 23.83 16.55 -15.05
N THR A 276 23.92 15.52 -15.89
CA THR A 276 24.60 15.75 -17.18
C THR A 276 23.79 16.77 -17.97
N GLU A 277 24.39 17.92 -18.31
CA GLU A 277 23.71 19.08 -18.93
C GLU A 277 23.00 18.79 -20.26
N THR A 278 23.27 17.64 -20.89
CA THR A 278 22.45 17.12 -21.96
C THR A 278 21.28 16.34 -21.37
N HIS A 279 20.05 16.78 -21.67
CA HIS A 279 18.81 16.01 -21.52
C HIS A 279 18.83 14.76 -22.42
N GLN A 280 19.74 13.82 -22.15
CA GLN A 280 19.74 12.52 -22.79
C GLN A 280 18.47 11.80 -22.33
N THR A 281 17.64 11.40 -23.29
CA THR A 281 16.55 10.49 -23.03
C THR A 281 17.13 9.21 -22.43
N LEU A 282 16.98 9.03 -21.12
CA LEU A 282 17.52 7.87 -20.41
C LEU A 282 16.96 6.61 -21.07
N GLY A 283 17.84 5.89 -21.76
CA GLY A 283 17.51 4.75 -22.60
C GLY A 283 17.22 3.48 -21.79
N PHE A 284 16.35 3.60 -20.78
CA PHE A 284 15.93 2.51 -19.90
C PHE A 284 15.35 1.36 -20.72
N ARG A 285 16.11 0.27 -20.83
CA ARG A 285 15.64 -1.00 -21.41
C ARG A 285 14.90 -1.82 -20.34
N GLY A 286 13.87 -1.22 -19.75
CA GLY A 286 12.96 -1.92 -18.84
C GLY A 286 12.10 -2.95 -19.58
N ALA A 287 11.39 -3.79 -18.83
CA ALA A 287 10.49 -4.81 -19.41
C ALA A 287 9.34 -4.20 -20.26
N SER A 288 9.02 -2.92 -20.05
CA SER A 288 8.10 -2.13 -20.86
C SER A 288 8.77 -0.81 -21.27
N PRO A 289 8.80 -0.42 -22.55
CA PRO A 289 9.54 0.75 -23.03
C PRO A 289 8.97 2.10 -22.60
N ARG A 290 7.88 2.11 -21.80
CA ARG A 290 7.20 3.33 -21.32
C ARG A 290 6.86 3.29 -19.82
N ILE A 291 7.30 2.26 -19.10
CA ILE A 291 7.04 2.08 -17.67
C ILE A 291 8.33 1.63 -17.00
N LEU A 292 8.74 2.36 -15.96
CA LEU A 292 9.88 2.04 -15.12
C LEU A 292 9.37 1.68 -13.72
N ASN A 293 9.68 0.48 -13.23
CA ASN A 293 9.34 0.06 -11.88
C ASN A 293 10.42 0.56 -10.93
N VAL A 294 10.10 1.54 -10.10
CA VAL A 294 11.04 2.16 -9.17
C VAL A 294 10.80 1.62 -7.77
N GLU A 295 11.83 1.05 -7.14
CA GLU A 295 11.79 0.71 -5.71
C GLU A 295 11.95 1.98 -4.88
N VAL A 296 10.89 2.33 -4.16
CA VAL A 296 10.83 3.54 -3.31
C VAL A 296 11.06 3.24 -1.84
N SER A 297 10.97 1.98 -1.44
CA SER A 297 11.42 1.46 -0.14
C SER A 297 11.59 -0.04 -0.29
N LEU A 298 12.35 -0.70 0.59
CA LEU A 298 12.62 -2.13 0.48
C LEU A 298 11.33 -2.94 0.30
N GLY A 299 11.22 -3.63 -0.84
CA GLY A 299 10.06 -4.43 -1.30
C GLY A 299 8.76 -3.64 -1.52
N VAL A 300 8.86 -2.33 -1.69
CA VAL A 300 7.82 -1.40 -2.11
C VAL A 300 8.25 -0.75 -3.43
N ALA A 301 7.74 -1.28 -4.55
CA ALA A 301 7.96 -0.72 -5.88
C ALA A 301 6.69 -0.08 -6.45
N GLY A 302 6.85 0.99 -7.22
CA GLY A 302 5.79 1.67 -7.96
C GLY A 302 6.12 1.78 -9.45
N ALA A 303 5.12 1.52 -10.30
CA ALA A 303 5.28 1.54 -11.75
C ALA A 303 5.06 2.96 -12.30
N ILE A 304 6.14 3.66 -12.68
CA ILE A 304 6.06 5.05 -13.15
C ILE A 304 6.08 5.07 -14.67
N ARG A 305 5.08 5.75 -15.25
CA ARG A 305 5.02 5.97 -16.70
C ARG A 305 6.05 7.04 -17.08
N LEU A 306 6.96 6.68 -17.98
CA LEU A 306 7.89 7.59 -18.61
C LEU A 306 7.13 8.51 -19.57
N VAL A 307 7.35 9.81 -19.45
CA VAL A 307 6.91 10.76 -20.47
C VAL A 307 8.00 10.83 -21.53
N ASN A 308 7.78 10.15 -22.67
CA ASN A 308 8.63 10.37 -23.84
C ASN A 308 8.59 11.88 -24.18
N GLY A 309 9.72 12.56 -24.05
CA GLY A 309 9.96 13.80 -24.77
C GLY A 309 9.66 13.55 -26.25
N SER A 310 9.05 14.53 -26.93
CA SER A 310 8.40 14.36 -28.23
C SER A 310 9.18 13.47 -29.21
N GLU A 311 8.47 12.60 -29.95
CA GLU A 311 9.01 11.64 -30.93
C GLU A 311 9.89 12.29 -32.04
N GLU A 312 9.89 13.63 -32.09
CA GLU A 312 10.71 14.49 -32.94
C GLU A 312 12.20 14.58 -32.50
N HIS A 313 12.50 14.44 -31.20
CA HIS A 313 13.89 14.44 -30.69
C HIS A 313 14.58 13.06 -30.83
N GLU A 314 13.83 11.96 -30.68
CA GLU A 314 14.40 10.60 -30.73
C GLU A 314 15.06 10.28 -32.08
N ARG A 315 14.56 10.82 -33.20
CA ARG A 315 15.14 10.58 -34.54
C ARG A 315 16.50 11.25 -34.78
N SER A 316 16.85 12.28 -34.02
CA SER A 316 18.11 13.03 -34.16
C SER A 316 19.18 12.60 -33.14
N ALA A 317 18.78 12.14 -31.95
CA ALA A 317 19.71 11.79 -30.88
C ALA A 317 20.42 10.43 -31.08
N VAL A 318 19.71 9.42 -31.60
CA VAL A 318 20.13 8.00 -31.61
C VAL A 318 21.45 7.72 -32.34
N SER A 319 21.90 8.62 -33.24
CA SER A 319 23.18 8.47 -33.96
C SER A 319 24.40 8.96 -33.16
N ARG A 320 24.24 9.84 -32.16
CA ARG A 320 25.36 10.44 -31.41
C ARG A 320 25.47 9.97 -29.95
N THR A 321 24.35 9.68 -29.29
CA THR A 321 24.35 9.34 -27.84
C THR A 321 24.94 7.96 -27.51
N SER A 322 24.98 7.03 -28.47
CA SER A 322 25.42 5.63 -28.24
C SER A 322 26.91 5.49 -27.87
N GLU A 323 27.76 6.44 -28.27
CA GLU A 323 29.21 6.39 -28.00
C GLU A 323 29.57 7.09 -26.67
N GLU A 324 29.03 8.28 -26.42
CA GLU A 324 29.24 9.02 -25.17
C GLU A 324 28.67 8.30 -23.95
N ALA A 325 27.46 7.72 -24.06
CA ALA A 325 26.87 6.92 -22.98
C ALA A 325 27.70 5.66 -22.66
N ARG A 326 28.33 5.04 -23.68
CA ARG A 326 29.26 3.92 -23.47
C ARG A 326 30.55 4.34 -22.78
N LEU A 327 31.05 5.55 -23.06
CA LEU A 327 32.22 6.13 -22.40
C LEU A 327 31.92 6.52 -20.94
N GLY A 328 30.76 7.12 -20.67
CA GLY A 328 30.29 7.42 -19.31
C GLY A 328 30.12 6.15 -18.47
N MET A 329 29.38 5.15 -18.99
CA MET A 329 29.18 3.86 -18.31
C MET A 329 30.51 3.15 -18.02
N ARG A 330 31.48 3.18 -18.95
CA ARG A 330 32.82 2.62 -18.71
C ARG A 330 33.55 3.28 -17.54
N ARG A 331 33.42 4.60 -17.36
CA ARG A 331 34.05 5.32 -16.24
C ARG A 331 33.42 4.94 -14.89
N VAL A 332 32.09 4.86 -14.83
CA VAL A 332 31.39 4.44 -13.61
C VAL A 332 31.74 3.00 -13.25
N VAL A 333 31.73 2.08 -14.23
CA VAL A 333 32.13 0.69 -14.03
C VAL A 333 33.59 0.58 -13.58
N SER A 334 34.54 1.34 -14.16
CA SER A 334 35.93 1.31 -13.70
C SER A 334 36.11 1.84 -12.28
N SER A 335 35.36 2.86 -11.87
CA SER A 335 35.42 3.42 -10.51
C SER A 335 34.78 2.49 -9.48
N LEU A 336 33.69 1.81 -9.83
CA LEU A 336 33.11 0.76 -8.97
C LEU A 336 34.05 -0.44 -8.85
N TRP A 337 34.73 -0.81 -9.95
CA TRP A 337 35.66 -1.93 -9.93
C TRP A 337 36.89 -1.68 -9.05
N SER A 338 37.44 -0.46 -9.04
CA SER A 338 38.54 -0.13 -8.11
C SER A 338 38.12 -0.19 -6.64
N VAL A 339 36.89 0.20 -6.30
CA VAL A 339 36.36 0.07 -4.93
C VAL A 339 36.16 -1.41 -4.55
N VAL A 340 35.77 -2.27 -5.50
CA VAL A 340 35.70 -3.72 -5.28
C VAL A 340 37.09 -4.32 -5.08
N GLU A 341 38.10 -3.90 -5.85
CA GLU A 341 39.49 -4.32 -5.67
C GLU A 341 40.05 -3.88 -4.31
N GLU A 342 39.86 -2.63 -3.89
CA GLU A 342 40.22 -2.15 -2.54
C GLU A 342 39.52 -2.93 -1.42
N ALA A 343 38.22 -3.24 -1.57
CA ALA A 343 37.48 -4.03 -0.60
C ALA A 343 37.98 -5.49 -0.52
N GLN A 344 38.41 -6.06 -1.65
CA GLN A 344 38.98 -7.40 -1.72
C GLN A 344 40.37 -7.45 -1.05
N GLU A 345 41.23 -6.45 -1.27
CA GLU A 345 42.52 -6.34 -0.56
C GLU A 345 42.34 -6.25 0.97
N VAL A 346 41.35 -5.49 1.44
CA VAL A 346 41.03 -5.41 2.88
C VAL A 346 40.55 -6.75 3.43
N ALA A 347 39.75 -7.50 2.67
CA ALA A 347 39.31 -8.84 3.07
C ALA A 347 40.49 -9.83 3.17
N ASP A 348 41.39 -9.84 2.19
CA ASP A 348 42.56 -10.71 2.16
C ASP A 348 43.53 -10.39 3.33
N VAL A 349 43.73 -9.11 3.66
CA VAL A 349 44.51 -8.68 4.84
C VAL A 349 43.87 -9.16 6.15
N LEU A 350 42.54 -9.11 6.27
CA LEU A 350 41.83 -9.60 7.45
C LEU A 350 41.95 -11.13 7.59
N GLU A 351 41.86 -11.89 6.49
CA GLU A 351 42.13 -13.33 6.51
C GLU A 351 43.58 -13.64 6.91
N GLU A 352 44.57 -12.88 6.41
CA GLU A 352 45.97 -13.10 6.79
C GLU A 352 46.20 -12.78 8.27
N MET A 353 45.60 -11.70 8.79
CA MET A 353 45.65 -11.37 10.22
C MET A 353 45.04 -12.46 11.09
N ASP A 354 43.88 -13.00 10.72
CA ASP A 354 43.22 -14.07 11.48
C ASP A 354 44.00 -15.39 11.38
N GLY A 355 44.61 -15.67 10.21
CA GLY A 355 45.57 -16.75 10.01
C GLY A 355 46.80 -16.64 10.90
N ARG A 356 47.42 -15.45 10.99
CA ARG A 356 48.53 -15.16 11.91
C ARG A 356 48.09 -15.33 13.38
N ARG A 357 46.89 -14.87 13.73
CA ARG A 357 46.32 -15.00 15.09
C ARG A 357 46.09 -16.46 15.50
N ARG A 358 45.69 -17.32 14.56
CA ARG A 358 45.60 -18.79 14.77
C ARG A 358 46.98 -19.44 14.89
N ARG A 359 47.97 -19.01 14.11
CA ARG A 359 49.36 -19.54 14.15
C ARG A 359 50.17 -19.08 15.36
N ALA A 360 49.88 -17.91 15.93
CA ALA A 360 50.53 -17.40 17.14
C ALA A 360 50.31 -18.30 18.38
N GLY A 361 49.32 -19.19 18.31
CA GLY A 361 48.96 -20.09 19.40
C GLY A 361 48.29 -19.38 20.57
N PRO A 362 47.71 -20.13 21.52
CA PRO A 362 47.22 -19.54 22.75
C PRO A 362 48.42 -19.06 23.57
N ILE A 363 48.64 -17.74 23.59
CA ILE A 363 49.59 -17.08 24.52
C ILE A 363 49.31 -17.64 25.91
N GLY A 364 50.34 -18.24 26.52
CA GLY A 364 50.17 -19.19 27.61
C GLY A 364 49.36 -18.61 28.76
N LYS A 365 48.32 -19.34 29.18
CA LYS A 365 47.61 -19.06 30.44
C LYS A 365 48.62 -19.12 31.59
N THR A 366 49.08 -17.96 32.03
CA THR A 366 49.89 -17.82 33.24
C THR A 366 49.09 -18.35 34.42
N LYS A 367 49.63 -19.37 35.08
CA LYS A 367 49.01 -19.96 36.28
C LYS A 367 49.03 -18.91 37.40
N SER A 368 47.87 -18.33 37.73
CA SER A 368 47.66 -17.75 39.05
C SER A 368 47.34 -18.88 40.04
N SER A 369 48.25 -19.12 40.97
CA SER A 369 48.10 -20.11 42.03
C SER A 369 47.83 -19.44 43.38
N SER A 370 46.99 -20.09 44.21
CA SER A 370 46.81 -19.92 45.68
C SER A 370 46.43 -18.52 46.22
N GLY A 371 45.39 -18.32 47.05
CA GLY A 371 44.32 -19.18 47.63
C GLY A 371 43.09 -18.26 47.89
N THR A 372 42.38 -18.18 49.04
CA THR A 372 42.13 -18.99 50.27
C THR A 372 41.08 -18.16 51.06
N GLU A 373 40.08 -18.65 51.83
CA GLU A 373 39.48 -19.97 52.12
C GLU A 373 38.07 -19.76 52.74
N LEU A 374 37.37 -20.85 53.14
CA LEU A 374 36.29 -20.90 54.17
C LEU A 374 34.88 -20.32 53.90
N GLY A 375 33.87 -20.94 54.54
CA GLY A 375 32.45 -20.50 54.60
C GLY A 375 31.52 -21.20 53.59
N GLU A 376 31.20 -22.49 53.71
CA GLU A 376 30.32 -23.12 54.72
C GLU A 376 28.83 -22.64 54.70
N ARG A 377 27.92 -23.63 54.73
CA ARG A 377 26.48 -23.58 55.11
C ARG A 377 25.35 -23.34 54.07
N GLN A 378 24.61 -24.44 53.89
CA GLN A 378 23.16 -24.60 54.13
C GLN A 378 22.12 -24.39 53.00
N ARG A 379 21.56 -25.55 52.60
CA ARG A 379 20.11 -25.90 52.62
C ARG A 379 19.09 -24.98 51.95
N ARG A 380 18.54 -25.46 50.82
CA ARG A 380 17.11 -25.84 50.56
C ARG A 380 17.00 -26.12 49.05
N ARG A 381 16.65 -27.31 48.52
CA ARG A 381 15.51 -28.23 48.73
C ARG A 381 14.12 -27.62 48.42
N GLY A 382 13.68 -27.88 47.19
CA GLY A 382 12.33 -27.75 46.62
C GLY A 382 12.50 -27.91 45.10
N LYS A 383 11.97 -28.91 44.37
CA LYS A 383 10.88 -29.89 44.58
C LYS A 383 9.50 -29.26 44.78
N GLY A 384 8.70 -29.33 43.72
CA GLY A 384 7.36 -28.77 43.55
C GLY A 384 7.27 -28.17 42.13
N SER A 385 6.25 -28.39 41.31
CA SER A 385 5.02 -29.17 41.53
C SER A 385 4.44 -29.68 40.21
N THR A 386 4.15 -30.98 40.12
CA THR A 386 3.29 -31.57 39.09
C THR A 386 1.86 -31.71 39.60
N ARG A 387 0.91 -31.00 38.99
CA ARG A 387 -0.56 -31.17 39.02
C ARG A 387 -1.03 -30.69 37.64
N ARG A 388 -1.84 -31.38 36.82
CA ARG A 388 -2.77 -32.53 36.98
C ARG A 388 -4.11 -32.21 37.66
N SER A 389 -5.04 -31.81 36.80
CA SER A 389 -6.50 -31.90 36.81
C SER A 389 -6.91 -31.66 35.33
N GLY A 390 -7.89 -32.29 34.68
CA GLY A 390 -9.10 -32.95 35.18
C GLY A 390 -10.12 -31.89 35.58
N ASP A 391 -11.33 -31.78 35.03
CA ASP A 391 -11.96 -32.45 33.88
C ASP A 391 -12.48 -31.31 32.95
N GLU A 392 -13.33 -31.43 31.92
CA GLU A 392 -14.62 -32.10 31.79
C GLU A 392 -14.87 -32.48 30.31
N GLU A 393 -15.58 -33.60 30.11
CA GLU A 393 -16.29 -33.88 28.87
C GLU A 393 -17.58 -33.04 28.88
N ASP A 394 -17.90 -32.36 27.78
CA ASP A 394 -19.29 -32.02 27.50
C ASP A 394 -19.53 -32.10 25.99
N GLY A 395 -20.30 -33.11 25.60
CA GLY A 395 -20.71 -33.31 24.22
C GLY A 395 -22.04 -32.60 23.97
N LEU A 396 -22.11 -31.82 22.90
CA LEU A 396 -23.39 -31.39 22.32
C LEU A 396 -23.58 -32.05 20.95
N PRO A 397 -24.76 -32.59 20.64
CA PRO A 397 -25.01 -33.27 19.39
C PRO A 397 -25.11 -32.28 18.22
N PHE A 398 -24.67 -32.74 17.04
CA PHE A 398 -25.20 -32.22 15.78
C PHE A 398 -26.66 -32.69 15.66
N ASP A 399 -27.60 -31.75 15.70
CA ASP A 399 -28.96 -32.01 15.23
C ASP A 399 -29.00 -31.82 13.70
N GLU A 400 -29.52 -32.84 13.01
CA GLU A 400 -30.03 -32.70 11.64
C GLU A 400 -31.42 -32.02 11.65
N GLN A 401 -31.90 -31.62 10.47
CA GLN A 401 -33.28 -31.19 10.16
C GLN A 401 -33.67 -29.74 10.48
N ARG A 402 -33.48 -28.84 9.50
CA ARG A 402 -34.53 -28.57 8.49
C ARG A 402 -34.04 -27.77 7.28
#